data_AF-A0A1I1KRT9-F1
#
_entry.id   AF-A0A1I1KRT9-F1
#
_cell.length_a   1.000
_cell.length_b   1.000
_cell.length_c   1.000
_cell.angle_alpha   90.00
_cell.angle_beta   90.00
_cell.angle_gamma   90.00
#
_symmetry.space_group_name_H-M   'P 1'
#
loop_
_entity.id
_entity.type
_entity.pdbx_description
1 polymer ?
#
loop_
_entity_poly.entity_id
_entity_poly.type
_entity_poly.pdbx_seq_one_letter_code
_entity_poly.pdbx_strand_id
1 'polypeptide(L)' 'TPSMSRRGNPYDNALAENFFSILKTECIYRTKIKTFDEARQLIDDYIYFYNHQRIQLKTKLTPLELRSQFVA' A
#
# COMPACT_ATOMS: atom_id res chain seq x y z
N THR A 1 8.07 13.42 -7.84
CA THR A 1 8.92 13.02 -6.70
C THR A 1 10.04 12.15 -7.24
N PRO A 2 11.31 12.45 -6.97
CA PRO A 2 12.40 11.59 -7.38
C PRO A 2 12.30 10.24 -6.66
N SER A 3 12.56 9.16 -7.39
CA SER A 3 12.63 7.80 -6.83
C SER A 3 13.83 7.69 -5.89
N MET A 4 13.65 7.02 -4.74
CA MET A 4 14.69 6.81 -3.72
C MET A 4 15.65 5.66 -4.10
N SER A 5 15.48 5.05 -5.28
CA SER A 5 16.34 3.99 -5.77
C SER A 5 17.61 4.53 -6.42
N ARG A 6 18.69 3.73 -6.40
CA ARG A 6 19.87 4.01 -7.22
C ARG A 6 19.45 4.18 -8.68
N ARG A 7 20.01 5.20 -9.33
CA ARG A 7 19.76 5.47 -10.75
C ARG A 7 20.06 4.20 -11.55
N GLY A 8 19.05 3.64 -12.21
CA GLY A 8 19.15 2.38 -12.97
C GLY A 8 18.58 1.12 -12.30
N ASN A 9 18.04 1.19 -11.07
CA ASN A 9 17.37 0.03 -10.44
C ASN A 9 15.86 0.28 -10.19
N PRO A 10 14.98 0.09 -11.19
CA PRO A 10 13.55 0.31 -11.03
C PRO A 10 12.87 -0.71 -10.09
N TYR A 11 13.48 -1.88 -9.86
CA TYR A 11 12.89 -2.96 -9.07
C TYR A 11 12.71 -2.59 -7.59
N ASP A 12 13.63 -1.80 -7.03
CA ASP A 12 13.54 -1.35 -5.63
C ASP A 12 12.31 -0.45 -5.40
N ASN A 13 11.90 0.30 -6.42
CA ASN A 13 10.75 1.20 -6.33
C ASN A 13 9.43 0.54 -6.79
N ALA A 14 9.51 -0.57 -7.53
CA ALA A 14 8.34 -1.19 -8.16
C ALA A 14 7.25 -1.60 -7.15
N LEU A 15 7.64 -2.08 -5.97
CA LEU A 15 6.70 -2.42 -4.90
C LEU A 15 5.96 -1.20 -4.36
N ALA A 16 6.70 -0.10 -4.14
CA ALA A 16 6.12 1.16 -3.68
C ALA A 16 5.21 1.78 -4.76
N GLU A 17 5.65 1.79 -6.02
CA GLU A 17 4.85 2.26 -7.15
C GLU A 17 3.54 1.48 -7.30
N ASN A 18 3.60 0.16 -7.18
CA ASN A 18 2.42 -0.69 -7.19
C ASN A 18 1.47 -0.33 -6.05
N PHE A 19 1.97 -0.22 -4.81
CA PHE A 19 1.15 0.19 -3.67
C PHE A 19 0.46 1.54 -3.90
N PHE A 20 1.21 2.57 -4.36
CA PHE A 20 0.63 3.88 -4.61
C PHE A 20 -0.37 3.91 -5.77
N SER A 21 -0.17 3.08 -6.79
CA SER A 21 -1.14 2.92 -7.89
C SER A 21 -2.47 2.37 -7.36
N ILE A 22 -2.40 1.32 -6.53
CA ILE A 22 -3.56 0.70 -5.91
C ILE A 22 -4.26 1.67 -4.94
N LEU A 23 -3.51 2.33 -4.05
CA LEU A 23 -4.06 3.33 -3.12
C LEU A 23 -4.84 4.42 -3.85
N LYS A 24 -4.29 4.94 -4.95
CA LYS A 24 -4.96 5.98 -5.73
C LYS A 24 -6.25 5.49 -6.38
N THR A 25 -6.21 4.31 -7.00
CA THR A 25 -7.33 3.75 -7.78
C THR A 25 -8.46 3.17 -6.93
N GLU A 26 -8.13 2.54 -5.80
CA GLU A 26 -9.09 1.92 -4.89
C GLU A 26 -9.63 2.92 -3.85
N CYS A 27 -8.85 3.93 -3.45
CA CYS A 27 -9.19 4.80 -2.33
C CYS A 27 -9.38 6.28 -2.74
N ILE A 28 -8.32 6.90 -3.27
CA ILE A 28 -8.30 8.36 -3.52
C ILE A 28 -9.26 8.78 -4.63
N TYR A 29 -9.29 8.07 -5.77
CA TYR A 29 -10.15 8.42 -6.89
C TYR A 29 -11.63 8.09 -6.67
N ARG A 30 -11.93 7.26 -5.67
CA ARG A 30 -13.30 6.86 -5.33
C ARG A 30 -13.91 7.73 -4.24
N THR A 31 -13.12 8.57 -3.57
CA THR A 31 -13.55 9.36 -2.43
C THR A 31 -13.41 10.85 -2.70
N LYS A 32 -14.45 11.62 -2.40
CA LYS A 32 -14.39 13.09 -2.46
C LYS A 32 -13.77 13.62 -1.16
N ILE A 33 -12.45 13.70 -1.13
CA ILE A 33 -11.70 14.23 0.00
C ILE A 33 -11.79 15.76 -0.03
N LYS A 34 -12.24 16.38 1.07
CA LYS A 34 -12.41 17.84 1.16
C LYS A 34 -11.31 18.49 1.97
N THR A 35 -10.74 17.77 2.94
CA THR A 35 -9.70 18.28 3.84
C THR A 35 -8.48 17.38 3.87
N PHE A 36 -7.35 17.94 4.29
CA PHE A 36 -6.13 17.15 4.48
C PHE A 36 -6.25 16.15 5.63
N ASP A 37 -7.03 16.48 6.67
CA ASP A 37 -7.28 15.59 7.80
C ASP A 37 -8.09 14.35 7.39
N GLU A 38 -9.15 14.55 6.60
CA GLU A 38 -9.90 13.45 5.98
C GLU A 38 -8.99 12.59 5.09
N ALA A 39 -8.11 13.21 4.31
CA ALA A 39 -7.13 12.49 3.50
C ALA A 39 -6.23 11.60 4.37
N ARG A 40 -5.73 12.15 5.47
CA ARG A 40 -4.83 11.46 6.39
C ARG A 40 -5.52 10.26 7.03
N GLN A 41 -6.72 10.45 7.57
CA GLN A 41 -7.48 9.37 8.20
C GLN A 41 -7.81 8.26 7.21
N LEU A 42 -8.27 8.61 6.01
CA LEU A 42 -8.59 7.66 4.95
C LEU A 42 -7.37 6.85 4.49
N ILE A 43 -6.20 7.49 4.40
CA ILE A 43 -4.94 6.80 4.07
C ILE A 43 -4.54 5.86 5.21
N ASP A 44 -4.67 6.28 6.47
CA ASP A 44 -4.35 5.46 7.65
C ASP A 44 -5.23 4.20 7.70
N ASP A 45 -6.54 4.37 7.56
CA ASP A 45 -7.52 3.28 7.50
C ASP A 45 -7.21 2.31 6.34
N TYR A 46 -6.86 2.86 5.17
CA TYR A 46 -6.51 2.04 4.01
C TYR A 46 -5.21 1.25 4.24
N ILE A 47 -4.19 1.86 4.86
CA ILE A 47 -2.94 1.17 5.21
C ILE A 47 -3.21 0.04 6.20
N TYR A 48 -4.07 0.27 7.20
CA TYR A 48 -4.46 -0.76 8.15
C TYR A 48 -5.17 -1.93 7.43
N PHE A 49 -6.18 -1.64 6.62
CA PHE A 49 -6.88 -2.63 5.79
C PHE A 49 -5.91 -3.42 4.90
N TYR A 50 -5.02 -2.72 4.19
CA TYR A 50 -4.08 -3.34 3.27
C TYR A 50 -3.18 -4.35 3.98
N ASN A 51 -2.67 -4.02 5.16
CA ASN A 51 -1.73 -4.89 5.89
C ASN A 51 -2.40 -6.00 6.71
N HIS A 52 -3.56 -5.73 7.31
CA HIS A 52 -4.18 -6.61 8.31
C HIS A 52 -5.40 -7.38 7.81
N GLN A 53 -6.01 -6.96 6.69
CA GLN A 53 -7.30 -7.51 6.25
C GLN A 53 -7.29 -7.96 4.78
N ARG A 54 -6.45 -7.36 3.93
CA ARG A 54 -6.38 -7.71 2.51
C ARG A 54 -5.76 -9.09 2.30
N ILE A 55 -6.58 -10.07 1.92
CA ILE A 55 -6.09 -11.40 1.55
C ILE A 55 -5.37 -11.36 0.20
N GLN A 56 -4.13 -11.81 0.17
CA GLN A 56 -3.36 -11.95 -1.06
C GLN A 56 -3.75 -13.26 -1.77
N LEU A 57 -4.16 -13.18 -3.03
CA LEU A 57 -4.66 -14.35 -3.77
C LEU A 57 -3.65 -15.50 -3.90
N LYS A 58 -2.35 -15.16 -3.94
CA LYS A 58 -1.25 -16.12 -4.11
C LYS A 58 -0.96 -16.92 -2.84
N THR A 59 -0.94 -16.25 -1.68
CA THR A 59 -0.58 -16.86 -0.39
C THR A 59 -1.80 -17.25 0.43
N LYS A 60 -2.98 -16.74 0.08
CA LYS A 60 -4.25 -16.87 0.84
C LYS A 60 -4.18 -16.26 2.25
N LEU A 61 -3.20 -15.39 2.49
CA LEU A 61 -2.92 -14.75 3.76
C LEU A 61 -2.90 -13.23 3.61
N THR A 62 -3.08 -12.52 4.71
CA THR A 62 -2.80 -11.09 4.78
C THR A 62 -1.28 -10.81 4.72
N PRO A 63 -0.85 -9.61 4.31
CA PRO A 63 0.57 -9.26 4.32
C PRO A 63 1.22 -9.42 5.69
N LEU A 64 0.49 -9.11 6.77
CA LEU A 64 0.99 -9.29 8.14
C LEU A 64 1.18 -10.76 8.48
N GLU A 65 0.19 -11.62 8.22
CA GLU A 65 0.30 -13.06 8.49
C GLU A 65 1.45 -13.70 7.71
N LEU A 66 1.60 -13.33 6.45
CA LEU A 66 2.72 -13.79 5.63
C LEU A 66 4.06 -13.37 6.25
N ARG A 67 4.19 -12.10 6.68
CA ARG A 67 5.40 -11.61 7.34
C ARG A 67 5.69 -12.37 8.64
N SER A 68 4.67 -12.64 9.46
CA SER A 68 4.82 -13.39 10.71
C SER A 68 5.34 -14.81 10.49
N GLN A 69 5.04 -15.44 9.34
CA GLN A 69 5.57 -16.76 8.98
C GLN A 69 7.05 -16.75 8.59
N PHE A 70 7.56 -15.65 8.04
CA PHE A 70 8.98 -15.50 7.66
C PHE A 70 9.88 -14.97 8.79
N VAL A 71 9.29 -14.56 9.92
CA VAL A 71 10.02 -14.09 11.11
C VAL A 71 10.23 -15.23 12.13
N ALA A 72 9.74 -16.44 11.83
CA ALA A 72 9.93 -17.66 12.62
C ALA A 72 11.16 -18.46 12.16
#